data_AF-A0A8T5XS73-F1
#
_entry.id   AF-A0A8T5XS73-F1
#
_cell.length_a   1.000
_cell.length_b   1.000
_cell.length_c   1.000
_cell.angle_alpha   90.00
_cell.angle_beta   90.00
_cell.angle_gamma   90.00
#
_symmetry.space_group_name_H-M   'P 1'
#
loop_
_entity.id
_entity.type
_entity.pdbx_description
1 polymer ?
#
loop_
_entity_poly.entity_id
_entity_poly.type
_entity_poly.pdbx_seq_one_letter_code
_entity_poly.pdbx_strand_id
1 'polypeptide(L)' 'MKCKLEKVILNYKVKGKGKPILMLNGYATDMNTLIGCMEPIFKDISGWKRIYIDHPGVGETKIKSDSFSYKDMI' A
#
# COMPACT_ATOMS: atom_id res chain seq x y z
N MET A 1 -8.63 -4.30 -1.02
CA MET A 1 -9.18 -4.10 -2.38
C MET A 1 -8.09 -4.41 -3.37
N LYS A 2 -8.44 -4.74 -4.63
CA LYS A 2 -7.47 -5.12 -5.66
C LYS A 2 -7.57 -4.20 -6.86
N CYS A 3 -6.43 -3.74 -7.36
CA CYS A 3 -6.31 -2.97 -8.61
C CYS A 3 -5.53 -3.80 -9.61
N LYS A 4 -6.15 -4.18 -10.73
CA LYS A 4 -5.50 -4.97 -11.77
C LYS A 4 -4.82 -4.03 -12.76
N LEU A 5 -3.51 -4.13 -12.83
CA LEU A 5 -2.66 -3.51 -13.85
C LEU A 5 -2.14 -4.60 -14.79
N GLU A 6 -1.43 -4.22 -15.85
CA GLU A 6 -0.96 -5.14 -16.90
C GLU A 6 -0.11 -6.30 -16.36
N LYS A 7 0.75 -6.01 -15.37
CA LYS A 7 1.73 -6.95 -14.81
C LYS A 7 1.58 -7.23 -13.31
N VAL A 8 0.72 -6.48 -12.62
CA VAL A 8 0.56 -6.56 -11.16
C VAL A 8 -0.92 -6.49 -10.78
N ILE A 9 -1.32 -7.32 -9.81
CA ILE A 9 -2.59 -7.20 -9.10
C ILE A 9 -2.25 -6.58 -7.75
N LEU A 10 -2.38 -5.26 -7.67
CA LEU A 10 -2.02 -4.46 -6.52
C LEU A 10 -3.07 -4.62 -5.41
N ASN A 11 -2.63 -5.01 -4.23
CA ASN A 11 -3.48 -4.97 -3.04
C ASN A 11 -3.39 -3.59 -2.39
N TYR A 12 -4.56 -3.02 -2.04
CA TYR A 12 -4.63 -1.74 -1.37
C TYR A 12 -5.80 -1.65 -0.37
N LYS A 13 -5.63 -0.85 0.68
CA LYS A 13 -6.69 -0.50 1.65
C LYS A 13 -6.92 1.00 1.62
N VAL A 14 -8.17 1.42 1.81
CA VAL A 14 -8.54 2.83 1.89
C VAL A 14 -9.21 3.10 3.22
N LYS A 15 -8.83 4.19 3.87
CA LYS A 15 -9.44 4.67 5.11
C LYS A 15 -9.75 6.16 5.04
N GLY A 16 -10.87 6.56 5.63
CA GLY A 16 -11.32 7.96 5.62
C GLY A 16 -11.84 8.46 4.27
N LYS A 17 -12.12 9.76 4.21
CA LYS A 17 -12.69 10.48 3.06
C LYS A 17 -12.05 11.87 2.98
N GLY A 18 -12.02 12.46 1.78
CA GLY A 18 -11.44 13.79 1.53
C GLY A 18 -10.24 13.73 0.59
N LYS A 19 -9.25 14.61 0.79
CA LYS A 19 -8.08 14.73 -0.07
C LYS A 19 -7.26 13.42 -0.04
N PRO A 20 -6.92 12.82 -1.18
CA PRO A 20 -6.21 11.55 -1.19
C PRO A 20 -4.73 11.71 -0.82
N ILE A 21 -4.21 10.77 -0.02
CA ILE A 21 -2.78 10.57 0.24
C ILE A 21 -2.46 9.11 -0.05
N LEU A 22 -1.39 8.88 -0.83
CA LEU A 22 -0.84 7.55 -1.09
C LEU A 22 0.26 7.25 -0.08
N MET A 23 0.14 6.14 0.63
CA MET A 23 1.09 5.70 1.65
C MET A 23 2.04 4.68 1.03
N LEU A 24 3.32 5.06 0.90
CA LEU A 24 4.39 4.23 0.34
C LEU A 24 5.35 3.84 1.45
N ASN A 25 5.77 2.58 1.46
CA ASN A 25 6.73 2.09 2.44
C ASN A 25 8.16 2.22 1.92
N GLY A 26 9.13 2.50 2.80
CA GLY A 26 10.54 2.61 2.44
C GLY A 26 11.32 1.30 2.50
N TYR A 27 10.74 0.26 3.12
CA TYR A 27 11.35 -1.06 3.32
C TYR A 27 10.34 -2.17 2.97
N ALA A 28 10.79 -3.43 2.86
CA ALA A 28 10.00 -4.61 2.45
C ALA A 28 8.98 -5.06 3.51
N THR A 29 8.17 -4.14 4.00
CA THR A 29 7.06 -4.40 4.92
C THR A 29 5.74 -4.17 4.21
N ASP A 30 4.73 -4.93 4.63
CA ASP A 30 3.39 -4.85 4.05
C ASP A 30 2.64 -3.58 4.52
N MET A 31 1.45 -3.36 3.98
CA MET A 31 0.64 -2.21 4.33
C MET A 31 0.19 -2.18 5.80
N ASN A 32 0.21 -3.31 6.52
CA ASN A 32 -0.26 -3.36 7.90
C ASN A 32 0.71 -2.59 8.81
N THR A 33 2.02 -2.64 8.53
CA THR A 33 3.02 -1.80 9.20
C THR A 33 2.69 -0.31 9.03
N LEU A 34 2.44 0.14 7.80
CA LEU A 34 2.06 1.54 7.54
C LEU A 34 0.78 1.92 8.25
N ILE A 35 -0.24 1.06 8.23
CA ILE A 35 -1.51 1.32 8.91
C ILE A 35 -1.30 1.48 10.43
N GLY A 36 -0.48 0.63 11.04
CA GLY A 36 -0.16 0.69 12.47
C GLY A 36 0.53 1.99 12.86
N CYS A 37 1.46 2.49 12.03
CA CYS A 37 2.18 3.74 12.28
C CYS A 37 1.36 4.99 11.97
N MET A 38 0.57 4.97 10.89
CA MET A 38 -0.07 6.17 10.36
C MET A 38 -1.44 6.46 10.97
N GLU A 39 -2.29 5.44 11.20
CA GLU A 39 -3.66 5.70 11.70
C GLU A 39 -3.72 6.38 13.08
N PRO A 40 -2.76 6.20 14.02
CA PRO A 40 -2.72 7.01 15.24
C PRO A 40 -2.63 8.52 14.98
N ILE A 41 -1.92 8.95 13.93
CA ILE A 41 -1.78 10.37 13.56
C ILE A 41 -3.11 10.94 13.05
N PHE A 42 -3.91 10.13 12.37
CA PHE A 42 -5.18 10.54 11.79
C PHE A 42 -6.39 10.42 12.74
N LYS A 43 -6.16 10.18 14.04
CA LYS A 43 -7.25 10.16 15.04
C LYS A 43 -7.98 11.50 15.13
N ASP A 44 -7.21 12.59 15.15
CA ASP A 44 -7.73 13.94 15.33
C ASP A 44 -7.64 14.79 14.04
N ILE A 45 -7.16 14.20 12.93
CA ILE A 45 -6.99 14.87 11.64
C ILE A 45 -7.96 14.28 10.62
N SER A 46 -9.00 15.05 10.31
CA SER A 46 -10.02 14.68 9.32
C SER A 46 -9.72 15.22 7.92
N GLY A 47 -10.57 14.89 6.94
CA GLY A 47 -10.47 15.44 5.58
C GLY A 47 -9.47 14.72 4.67
N TRP A 48 -8.91 13.58 5.09
CA TRP A 48 -7.97 12.80 4.28
C TRP A 48 -8.49 11.40 3.95
N LYS A 49 -8.29 11.00 2.69
CA LYS A 49 -8.52 9.64 2.18
C LYS A 49 -7.17 8.94 2.05
N ARG A 50 -6.86 8.04 2.97
CA ARG A 50 -5.55 7.40 3.08
C ARG A 50 -5.58 6.10 2.30
N ILE A 51 -4.69 5.97 1.33
CA ILE A 51 -4.60 4.84 0.41
C ILE A 51 -3.30 4.11 0.73
N TYR A 52 -3.41 2.94 1.35
CA TYR A 52 -2.29 2.08 1.72
C TYR A 52 -2.11 1.00 0.67
N ILE A 53 -0.90 0.82 0.15
CA ILE A 53 -0.61 -0.17 -0.89
C ILE A 53 0.46 -1.16 -0.41
N ASP A 54 0.33 -2.41 -0.85
CA ASP A 54 1.42 -3.39 -0.77
C ASP A 54 2.32 -3.23 -2.00
N HIS A 55 3.64 -3.21 -1.79
CA HIS A 55 4.61 -3.20 -2.89
C HIS A 55 4.53 -4.48 -3.76
N PRO A 56 4.99 -4.43 -5.03
CA PRO A 56 5.11 -5.61 -5.88
C PRO A 56 5.85 -6.77 -5.18
N GLY A 57 5.21 -7.93 -5.04
CA GLY A 57 5.81 -9.11 -4.41
C GLY A 57 5.79 -9.11 -2.87
N VAL A 58 5.17 -8.12 -2.24
CA VAL A 58 4.97 -8.00 -0.79
C VAL A 58 3.49 -8.14 -0.44
N GLY A 59 3.18 -8.65 0.75
CA GLY A 59 1.81 -8.79 1.25
C GLY A 59 0.94 -9.63 0.31
N GLU A 60 -0.21 -9.09 -0.10
CA GLU A 60 -1.11 -9.77 -1.04
C GLU A 60 -1.00 -9.26 -2.49
N THR A 61 -0.05 -8.35 -2.77
CA THR A 61 0.19 -7.88 -4.14
C THR A 61 0.84 -8.98 -4.96
N LYS A 62 0.15 -9.41 -6.03
CA LYS A 62 0.64 -10.46 -6.94
C LYS A 62 1.28 -9.84 -8.18
N ILE A 63 2.43 -10.36 -8.57
CA ILE A 63 3.16 -9.95 -9.79
C ILE A 63 3.22 -11.11 -10.78
N LYS A 64 3.32 -10.81 -12.07
CA LYS A 64 3.70 -11.81 -13.07
C LYS A 64 5.15 -12.27 -12.83
N SER A 65 5.45 -13.50 -13.22
CA SER A 65 6.75 -14.15 -12.97
C SER A 65 7.94 -13.48 -13.65
N ASP A 66 7.70 -12.68 -14.69
CA ASP A 66 8.71 -11.91 -15.44
C ASP A 66 8.86 -10.46 -14.92
N SER A 67 8.20 -10.12 -13.82
CA SER A 67 8.16 -8.76 -13.28
C SER A 67 9.05 -8.62 -12.06
N PHE A 68 9.66 -7.44 -11.93
CA PHE A 68 10.51 -7.09 -10.81
C PHE A 68 9.72 -6.98 -9.50
N SER A 69 10.22 -7.62 -8.45
CA SER A 69 9.69 -7.64 -7.10
C SER A 69 10.48 -6.68 -6.21
N TYR A 70 9.83 -6.13 -5.20
CA TYR A 70 10.54 -5.38 -4.16
C TYR A 70 11.58 -6.25 -3.43
N LYS A 71 11.38 -7.58 -3.40
CA LYS A 71 12.37 -8.53 -2.85
C LYS A 71 13.65 -8.62 -3.67
N ASP A 72 13.64 -8.20 -4.93
CA ASP A 72 14.83 -8.22 -5.79
C ASP A 72 15.75 -7.01 -5.52
N MET A 73 15.31 -6.06 -4.67
CA MET A 73 16.08 -4.87 -4.27
C MET A 73 16.92 -5.06 -3.00
N ILE A 74 16.83 -6.23 -2.34
CA ILE A 74 17.48 -6.54 -1.07
C ILE A 74 18.45 -7.70 -1.26
#